data_AF-A0A1F7BNK5-F1
#
_entry.id   AF-A0A1F7BNK5-F1
#
_cell.length_a   1.000
_cell.length_b   1.000
_cell.length_c   1.000
_cell.angle_alpha   90.00
_cell.angle_beta   90.00
_cell.angle_gamma   90.00
#
_symmetry.space_group_name_H-M   'P 1'
#
loop_
_entity.id
_entity.type
_entity.pdbx_description
1 polymer ?
#
loop_
_entity_poly.entity_id
_entity_poly.type
_entity_poly.pdbx_seq_one_letter_code
_entity_poly.pdbx_strand_id
1 'polypeptide(L)'
;MFFILIHPLRTGYILLFSFPLWYVWTVPKGIVRKYGNYAGAFAEIISFRFLLWHLFAPWKNITDTPKKRGFNLERFAETFFFNLTSRVIGFLFRFTLMIVGILVQSICILLFLLFLLAWYGYPFAAFLGIRYLLTA
;
A
#
# COMPACT_ATOMS: atom_id res chain seq x y z
N MET A 1 -4.78 20.70 -34.45
CA MET A 1 -3.50 20.39 -33.75
C MET A 1 -2.25 20.90 -34.49
N PHE A 2 -2.38 21.56 -35.66
CA PHE A 2 -1.27 22.17 -36.42
C PHE A 2 -0.98 23.66 -36.08
N PHE A 3 -1.84 24.32 -35.30
CA PHE A 3 -1.71 25.75 -34.98
C PHE A 3 -0.63 26.09 -33.93
N ILE A 4 0.05 25.09 -33.37
CA ILE A 4 1.08 25.27 -32.32
C ILE A 4 2.44 25.69 -32.93
N LEU A 5 2.66 25.42 -34.23
CA LEU A 5 3.91 25.73 -34.93
C LEU A 5 3.98 27.16 -35.49
N ILE A 6 2.91 27.94 -35.41
CA ILE A 6 2.79 29.24 -36.12
C ILE A 6 3.40 30.40 -35.32
N HIS A 7 3.61 30.25 -34.00
CA HIS A 7 4.19 31.31 -33.15
C HIS A 7 5.39 30.81 -32.34
N PRO A 8 6.63 31.21 -32.69
CA PRO A 8 7.85 30.74 -32.02
C PRO A 8 7.88 31.08 -30.52
N LEU A 9 7.26 32.19 -30.13
CA LEU A 9 7.15 32.62 -28.73
C LEU A 9 6.31 31.65 -27.89
N ARG A 10 5.26 31.05 -28.47
CA ARG A 10 4.39 30.10 -27.78
C ARG A 10 5.09 28.75 -27.59
N THR A 11 5.82 28.30 -28.61
CA THR A 11 6.60 27.06 -28.55
C THR A 11 7.73 27.17 -27.51
N GLY A 12 8.45 28.29 -27.49
CA GLY A 12 9.49 28.56 -26.48
C GLY A 12 8.94 28.55 -25.05
N TYR A 13 7.81 29.21 -24.81
CA TYR A 13 7.14 29.20 -23.51
C TYR A 13 6.77 27.78 -23.04
N ILE A 14 6.19 26.97 -23.94
CA ILE A 14 5.77 25.61 -23.59
C ILE A 14 6.98 24.74 -23.25
N LEU A 15 8.06 24.80 -24.04
CA LEU A 15 9.24 23.98 -23.81
C LEU A 15 10.04 24.39 -22.58
N LEU A 16 10.15 25.70 -22.30
CA LEU A 16 10.99 26.22 -21.22
C LEU A 16 10.26 26.28 -19.88
N PHE A 17 8.94 26.49 -19.87
CA PHE A 17 8.19 26.68 -18.62
C PHE A 17 7.12 25.62 -18.41
N SER A 18 6.30 25.31 -19.42
CA SER A 18 5.21 24.35 -19.23
C SER A 18 5.70 22.91 -19.09
N PHE A 19 6.63 22.49 -19.94
CA PHE A 19 7.12 21.11 -19.97
C PHE A 19 7.91 20.73 -18.71
N PRO A 20 8.92 21.50 -18.25
CA PRO A 20 9.69 21.15 -17.05
C PRO A 20 8.81 21.15 -15.80
N LEU A 21 7.90 22.12 -15.67
CA LEU A 21 6.96 22.17 -14.55
C LEU A 21 6.01 20.97 -14.55
N TRP A 22 5.48 20.62 -15.72
CA TRP A 22 4.60 19.47 -15.88
C TRP A 22 5.30 18.16 -15.56
N TYR A 23 6.51 18.00 -16.09
CA TYR A 23 7.31 16.79 -15.98
C TYR A 23 7.84 16.54 -14.56
N VAL A 24 8.37 17.59 -13.91
CA VAL A 24 8.97 17.49 -12.58
C VAL A 24 7.92 17.51 -11.47
N TRP A 25 6.82 18.26 -11.64
CA TRP A 25 5.89 18.53 -10.56
C TRP A 25 4.47 18.00 -10.79
N THR A 26 3.86 18.33 -11.92
CA THR A 26 2.43 18.04 -12.13
C THR A 26 2.16 16.54 -12.19
N VAL A 27 2.94 15.80 -12.98
CA VAL A 27 2.72 14.34 -13.14
C VAL A 27 3.18 13.55 -11.91
N PRO A 28 4.37 13.77 -11.33
CA PRO A 28 4.82 13.03 -10.14
C PRO A 28 3.88 13.21 -8.95
N LYS A 29 3.34 14.42 -8.74
CA LYS A 29 2.30 14.65 -7.72
C LYS A 29 1.05 13.80 -7.96
N GLY A 30 0.64 13.66 -9.22
CA GLY A 30 -0.46 12.78 -9.60
C GLY A 30 -0.17 11.30 -9.35
N ILE A 31 1.04 10.84 -9.65
CA ILE A 31 1.51 9.47 -9.41
C ILE A 31 1.48 9.15 -7.91
N VAL A 32 2.06 10.01 -7.07
CA VAL A 32 2.06 9.87 -5.60
C VAL A 32 0.63 9.84 -5.06
N ARG A 33 -0.25 10.73 -5.53
CA ARG A 33 -1.65 10.79 -5.07
C ARG A 33 -2.41 9.51 -5.42
N LYS A 34 -2.25 8.99 -6.65
CA LYS A 34 -2.89 7.73 -7.06
C LYS A 34 -2.40 6.57 -6.20
N TYR A 35 -1.09 6.48 -5.98
CA TYR A 35 -0.52 5.46 -5.12
C TYR A 35 -1.07 5.53 -3.68
N GLY A 36 -1.14 6.74 -3.10
CA GLY A 36 -1.73 6.94 -1.77
C GLY A 36 -3.18 6.45 -1.67
N ASN A 37 -3.99 6.69 -2.71
CA ASN A 37 -5.37 6.19 -2.76
C ASN A 37 -5.42 4.65 -2.81
N TYR A 38 -4.56 4.02 -3.63
CA TYR A 38 -4.48 2.55 -3.69
C TYR A 38 -4.00 1.95 -2.38
N ALA A 39 -2.95 2.52 -1.77
CA ALA A 39 -2.44 2.09 -0.47
C ALA A 39 -3.49 2.21 0.64
N GLY A 40 -4.26 3.32 0.65
CA GLY A 40 -5.37 3.52 1.58
C GLY A 40 -6.48 2.47 1.40
N ALA A 41 -6.92 2.25 0.16
CA ALA A 41 -7.92 1.23 -0.15
C ALA A 41 -7.45 -0.18 0.24
N PHE A 42 -6.18 -0.49 -0.01
CA PHE A 42 -5.59 -1.77 0.36
C PHE A 42 -5.57 -1.97 1.89
N ALA A 43 -5.20 -0.94 2.64
CA ALA A 43 -5.24 -0.97 4.11
C ALA A 43 -6.67 -1.16 4.65
N GLU A 44 -7.69 -0.66 3.96
CA GLU A 44 -9.10 -0.87 4.28
C GLU A 44 -9.57 -2.29 3.95
N ILE A 45 -9.19 -2.84 2.80
CA ILE A 45 -9.51 -4.24 2.40
C ILE A 45 -8.96 -5.24 3.43
N ILE A 46 -7.72 -5.04 3.86
CA ILE A 46 -7.13 -5.89 4.92
C ILE A 46 -7.68 -5.51 6.30
N SER A 47 -8.37 -4.37 6.42
CA SER A 47 -8.90 -3.84 7.67
C SER A 47 -7.80 -3.79 8.75
N PHE A 48 -6.63 -3.25 8.38
CA PHE A 48 -5.41 -3.32 9.18
C PHE A 48 -5.62 -2.78 10.61
N ARG A 49 -6.38 -1.69 10.73
CA ARG A 49 -6.78 -1.12 12.02
C ARG A 49 -7.60 -2.11 12.83
N PHE A 50 -8.60 -2.77 12.24
CA PHE A 50 -9.42 -3.76 12.92
C PHE A 50 -8.58 -4.95 13.42
N LEU A 51 -7.64 -5.45 12.61
CA LEU A 51 -6.74 -6.55 12.99
C LEU A 51 -5.89 -6.22 14.21
N LEU A 52 -5.33 -5.00 14.26
CA LEU A 52 -4.52 -4.54 15.40
C LEU A 52 -5.35 -4.44 16.69
N TRP A 53 -6.57 -3.90 16.61
CA TRP A 53 -7.43 -3.77 17.79
C TRP A 53 -7.96 -5.12 18.30
N HIS A 54 -8.13 -6.11 17.42
CA HIS A 54 -8.67 -7.43 17.76
C HIS A 54 -7.60 -8.52 17.86
N LEU A 55 -6.33 -8.14 18.00
CA LEU A 55 -5.22 -9.09 17.98
C LEU A 55 -5.36 -10.19 19.05
N PHE A 56 -5.84 -9.82 20.24
CA PHE A 56 -6.06 -10.73 21.37
C PHE A 56 -7.54 -11.08 21.61
N ALA A 57 -8.42 -10.69 20.69
CA ALA A 57 -9.83 -11.03 20.79
C ALA A 57 -10.04 -12.54 20.51
N PRO A 58 -10.88 -13.24 21.29
CA PRO A 58 -11.14 -14.66 21.11
C PRO A 58 -11.64 -14.95 19.69
N TRP A 59 -11.19 -16.07 19.13
CA TRP A 59 -11.58 -16.46 17.77
C TRP A 59 -13.08 -16.73 17.70
N LYS A 60 -13.76 -16.07 16.75
CA LYS A 60 -15.21 -16.17 16.53
C LYS A 60 -16.07 -15.90 17.77
N ASN A 61 -15.57 -15.16 18.77
CA ASN A 61 -16.25 -14.98 20.06
C ASN A 61 -16.68 -16.32 20.71
N ILE A 62 -15.95 -17.40 20.43
CA ILE A 62 -16.16 -18.69 21.10
C ILE A 62 -15.53 -18.54 22.47
N THR A 63 -16.36 -18.18 23.45
CA THR A 63 -15.97 -18.07 24.85
C THR A 63 -16.84 -18.98 25.68
N ASP A 64 -16.22 -19.87 26.45
CA ASP A 64 -16.98 -20.63 27.43
C ASP A 64 -17.26 -19.74 28.64
N THR A 65 -18.53 -19.60 29.01
CA THR A 65 -18.97 -18.73 30.10
C THR A 65 -19.64 -19.60 31.16
N PRO A 66 -19.14 -19.63 32.40
CA PRO A 66 -19.65 -20.57 33.40
C PRO A 66 -21.10 -20.21 33.78
N LYS A 67 -22.07 -21.04 33.38
CA LYS A 67 -23.51 -20.85 33.63
C LYS A 67 -23.98 -21.27 35.04
N LYS A 68 -23.13 -21.85 35.90
CA LYS A 68 -23.53 -22.37 37.23
C LYS A 68 -22.99 -21.54 38.40
N ARG A 69 -23.83 -21.28 39.40
CA ARG A 69 -23.47 -20.69 40.69
C ARG A 69 -22.69 -21.72 41.53
N GLY A 70 -21.41 -21.45 41.80
CA GLY A 70 -20.52 -22.24 42.67
C GLY A 70 -19.05 -22.14 42.25
N PHE A 71 -18.11 -22.16 43.21
CA PHE A 71 -16.67 -22.18 42.92
C PHE A 71 -16.22 -23.63 42.67
N ASN A 72 -15.85 -23.94 41.43
CA ASN A 72 -15.29 -25.23 41.02
C ASN A 72 -13.98 -24.96 40.28
N LEU A 73 -12.86 -25.38 40.90
CA LEU A 73 -11.50 -25.12 40.42
C LEU A 73 -11.20 -25.81 39.08
N GLU A 74 -11.74 -27.02 38.90
CA GLU A 74 -11.58 -27.83 37.68
C GLU A 74 -12.23 -27.13 36.48
N ARG A 75 -13.49 -26.68 36.64
CA ARG A 75 -14.20 -25.92 35.60
C ARG A 75 -13.55 -24.57 35.30
N PHE A 76 -12.99 -23.93 36.32
CA PHE A 76 -12.25 -22.68 36.14
C PHE A 76 -11.02 -22.89 35.24
N ALA A 77 -10.23 -23.93 35.52
CA ALA A 77 -9.08 -24.29 34.70
C ALA A 77 -9.48 -24.63 33.26
N GLU A 78 -10.51 -25.45 33.08
CA GLU A 78 -11.02 -25.84 31.76
C GLU A 78 -11.45 -24.63 30.92
N THR A 79 -12.25 -23.73 31.52
CA THR A 79 -12.71 -22.49 30.87
C THR A 79 -11.54 -21.56 30.53
N PHE A 80 -10.55 -21.47 31.42
CA PHE A 80 -9.36 -20.64 31.21
C PHE A 80 -8.54 -21.14 30.02
N PHE A 81 -8.20 -22.43 29.99
CA PHE A 81 -7.41 -23.02 28.90
C PHE A 81 -8.16 -22.97 27.56
N PHE A 82 -9.47 -23.20 27.55
CA PHE A 82 -10.27 -23.10 26.33
C PHE A 82 -10.27 -21.69 25.76
N ASN A 83 -10.50 -20.68 26.61
CA ASN A 83 -10.45 -19.27 26.20
C ASN A 83 -9.05 -18.84 25.77
N LEU A 84 -8.00 -19.34 26.42
CA LEU A 84 -6.61 -19.08 26.05
C LEU A 84 -6.32 -19.63 24.64
N THR A 85 -6.64 -20.90 24.38
CA THR A 85 -6.46 -21.53 23.07
C THR A 85 -7.25 -20.80 21.97
N SER A 86 -8.50 -20.42 22.25
CA SER A 86 -9.33 -19.63 21.31
C SER A 86 -8.69 -18.28 20.97
N ARG A 87 -8.08 -17.60 21.93
CA ARG A 87 -7.34 -16.34 21.69
C ARG A 87 -6.06 -16.56 20.91
N VAL A 88 -5.29 -17.62 21.20
CA VAL A 88 -4.05 -17.95 20.48
C VAL A 88 -4.33 -18.26 19.01
N ILE A 89 -5.37 -19.05 18.72
CA ILE A 89 -5.78 -19.33 17.34
C ILE A 89 -6.14 -18.03 16.62
N GLY A 90 -6.96 -17.18 17.25
CA GLY A 90 -7.35 -15.90 16.66
C GLY A 90 -6.18 -14.93 16.47
N PHE A 91 -5.20 -14.96 17.37
CA PHE A 91 -3.95 -14.22 17.24
C PHE A 91 -3.16 -14.70 16.01
N LEU A 92 -2.97 -16.02 15.86
CA LEU A 92 -2.19 -16.58 14.76
C LEU A 92 -2.74 -16.18 13.38
N PHE A 93 -4.05 -16.34 13.15
CA PHE A 93 -4.65 -15.96 11.87
C PHE A 93 -4.53 -14.47 11.58
N ARG A 94 -4.81 -13.61 12.57
CA ARG A 94 -4.71 -12.14 12.39
C ARG A 94 -3.26 -11.71 12.19
N PHE A 95 -2.32 -12.34 12.90
CA PHE A 95 -0.90 -12.08 12.75
C PHE A 95 -0.40 -12.47 11.35
N THR A 96 -0.77 -13.66 10.85
CA THR A 96 -0.42 -14.09 9.48
C THR A 96 -1.00 -13.16 8.43
N LEU A 97 -2.28 -12.78 8.54
CA LEU A 97 -2.89 -11.80 7.61
C LEU A 97 -2.19 -10.44 7.65
N MET A 98 -1.78 -9.99 8.83
CA MET A 98 -1.03 -8.74 8.99
C MET A 98 0.33 -8.81 8.29
N ILE A 99 1.07 -9.91 8.45
CA ILE A 99 2.35 -10.12 7.75
C ILE A 99 2.16 -10.12 6.23
N VAL A 100 1.20 -10.88 5.73
CA VAL A 100 0.90 -10.94 4.28
C VAL A 100 0.53 -9.55 3.76
N GLY A 101 -0.30 -8.82 4.50
CA GLY A 101 -0.65 -7.44 4.17
C GLY A 101 0.57 -6.52 4.08
N ILE A 102 1.47 -6.57 5.06
CA ILE A 102 2.71 -5.79 5.06
C ILE A 102 3.60 -6.17 3.87
N LEU A 103 3.75 -7.46 3.57
CA LEU A 103 4.56 -7.94 2.45
C LEU A 103 4.03 -7.43 1.11
N VAL A 104 2.73 -7.58 0.86
CA VAL A 104 2.11 -7.11 -0.39
C VAL A 104 2.23 -5.59 -0.49
N GLN A 105 1.94 -4.85 0.59
CA GLN A 105 2.10 -3.39 0.61
C GLN A 105 3.56 -2.97 0.32
N SER A 106 4.53 -3.71 0.85
CA SER A 106 5.96 -3.45 0.62
C SER A 106 6.34 -3.65 -0.85
N ILE A 107 5.83 -4.70 -1.49
CA ILE A 107 6.01 -4.94 -2.94
C ILE A 107 5.37 -3.79 -3.73
N CYS A 108 4.17 -3.36 -3.36
CA CYS A 108 3.50 -2.23 -4.01
C CYS A 108 4.29 -0.92 -3.87
N ILE A 109 4.87 -0.64 -2.69
CA ILE A 109 5.78 0.51 -2.50
C ILE A 109 6.97 0.41 -3.44
N LEU A 110 7.61 -0.77 -3.51
CA LEU A 110 8.80 -0.98 -4.35
C LEU A 110 8.48 -0.75 -5.83
N LEU A 111 7.37 -1.30 -6.34
CA LEU A 111 6.93 -1.08 -7.72
C LEU A 111 6.62 0.40 -7.99
N PHE A 112 6.01 1.09 -7.04
CA PHE A 112 5.75 2.52 -7.13
C PHE A 112 7.04 3.35 -7.21
N LEU A 113 8.04 3.02 -6.38
CA LEU A 113 9.35 3.68 -6.41
C LEU A 113 10.09 3.42 -7.73
N LEU A 114 10.06 2.18 -8.23
CA LEU A 114 10.63 1.85 -9.54
C LEU A 114 9.93 2.63 -10.66
N PHE A 115 8.61 2.77 -10.60
CA PHE A 115 7.85 3.55 -11.57
C PHE A 115 8.22 5.05 -11.52
N LEU A 116 8.39 5.63 -10.33
CA LEU A 116 8.89 7.00 -10.20
C LEU A 116 10.33 7.15 -10.72
N LEU A 117 11.20 6.19 -10.44
CA LEU A 117 12.56 6.18 -10.95
C LEU A 117 12.57 6.12 -12.49
N ALA A 118 11.75 5.25 -13.07
CA ALA A 118 11.59 5.13 -14.51
C ALA A 118 11.02 6.42 -15.12
N TRP A 119 10.07 7.07 -14.44
CA TRP A 119 9.55 8.38 -14.84
C TRP A 119 10.68 9.39 -14.91
N TYR A 120 11.41 9.63 -13.81
CA TYR A 120 12.48 10.63 -13.78
C TYR A 120 13.69 10.28 -14.67
N GLY A 121 13.98 8.99 -14.86
CA GLY A 121 15.03 8.49 -15.72
C GLY A 121 14.69 8.51 -17.22
N TYR A 122 13.41 8.69 -17.57
CA TYR A 122 12.94 8.72 -18.95
C TYR A 122 13.73 9.65 -19.91
N PRO A 123 13.99 10.93 -19.61
CA PRO A 123 14.72 11.84 -20.51
C PRO A 123 16.16 11.39 -20.74
N PHE A 124 16.79 10.79 -19.72
CA PHE A 124 18.13 10.24 -19.86
C PHE A 124 18.12 8.99 -20.74
N ALA A 125 17.17 8.08 -20.52
CA ALA A 125 16.99 6.89 -21.36
C ALA A 125 16.67 7.26 -22.82
N ALA A 126 15.81 8.26 -23.03
CA ALA A 126 15.48 8.76 -24.36
C ALA A 126 16.69 9.38 -25.06
N PHE A 127 17.49 10.19 -24.35
CA PHE A 127 18.72 10.77 -24.90
C PHE A 127 19.72 9.68 -25.32
N LEU A 128 19.95 8.67 -24.47
CA LEU A 128 20.84 7.55 -24.80
C LEU A 128 20.32 6.73 -25.98
N GLY A 129 19.01 6.44 -26.04
CA GLY A 129 18.39 5.71 -27.13
C GLY A 129 18.53 6.42 -28.47
N ILE A 130 18.28 7.73 -28.50
CA ILE A 130 18.48 8.55 -29.71
C ILE A 130 19.95 8.54 -30.12
N ARG A 131 20.88 8.72 -29.17
CA ARG A 131 22.31 8.67 -29.46
C ARG A 131 22.73 7.34 -30.08
N TYR A 132 22.28 6.23 -29.50
CA TYR A 132 22.58 4.89 -30.02
C TYR A 132 22.09 4.71 -31.45
N LEU A 133 20.84 5.11 -31.74
CA LEU A 133 20.24 5.03 -33.08
C LEU A 133 20.95 5.91 -34.13
N LEU A 134 21.56 7.03 -33.72
CA LEU A 134 22.30 7.91 -34.63
C LEU A 134 23.74 7.44 -34.88
N THR A 135 24.27 6.57 -34.02
CA THR A 135 25.63 6.01 -34.14
C THR A 135 25.69 4.60 -34.72
N ALA A 136 24.55 3.90 -34.78
CA ALA A 136 24.37 2.60 -35.40
C ALA A 136 24.02 2.74 -36.88
#